data_AF-A0A7S4KJB7-F1
#
_entry.id   AF-A0A7S4KJB7-F1
#
_cell.length_a   1.000
_cell.length_b   1.000
_cell.length_c   1.000
_cell.angle_alpha   90.00
_cell.angle_beta   90.00
_cell.angle_gamma   90.00
#
_symmetry.space_group_name_H-M   'P 1'
#
loop_
_entity.id
_entity.type
_entity.pdbx_description
1 polymer ?
#
loop_
_entity_poly.entity_id
_entity_poly.type
_entity_poly.pdbx_seq_one_letter_code
_entity_poly.pdbx_strand_id
1 'polypeptide(L)'
;DENSMSYSPLTEPSKDETPLERKAREEREKIVAKIQERNHAVAEILQTEESYNDQLSELQTLFMDPIKASWESANPIVTKQDFEAMFSTVPIIFKIVKDHLPDMQDAASPTSEKQIGAVFLKMCPWLKHYAVYINGFDESSQMIQMMRKQHPALNKLFREAVKKSS
;
A
#
# COMPACT_ATOMS: atom_id res chain seq x y z
N ASP A 1 -14.04 15.42 -2.18
CA ASP A 1 -15.25 15.23 -1.36
C ASP A 1 -16.46 15.05 -2.23
N GLU A 2 -16.88 13.81 -2.45
CA GLU A 2 -18.27 13.40 -2.78
C GLU A 2 -18.28 11.90 -3.06
N ASN A 3 -18.35 11.11 -1.98
CA ASN A 3 -18.72 9.70 -2.03
C ASN A 3 -20.22 9.60 -2.34
N SER A 4 -20.60 9.80 -3.62
CA SER A 4 -21.98 9.75 -4.09
C SER A 4 -22.21 8.51 -4.95
N MET A 5 -22.09 7.34 -4.33
CA MET A 5 -22.89 6.20 -4.75
C MET A 5 -24.26 6.42 -4.12
N SER A 6 -25.19 7.02 -4.87
CA SER A 6 -26.51 7.40 -4.39
C SER A 6 -27.35 6.16 -4.08
N TYR A 7 -27.15 5.61 -2.89
CA TYR A 7 -28.18 4.79 -2.26
C TYR A 7 -29.34 5.75 -1.99
N SER A 8 -30.35 5.72 -2.86
CA SER A 8 -31.60 6.46 -2.63
C SER A 8 -32.03 6.18 -1.19
N PRO A 9 -32.44 7.21 -0.41
CA PRO A 9 -32.93 7.01 0.94
C PRO A 9 -33.96 5.89 0.92
N LEU A 10 -33.76 4.88 1.76
CA LEU A 10 -34.74 3.81 1.95
C LEU A 10 -36.08 4.49 2.25
N THR A 11 -37.10 4.18 1.45
CA THR A 11 -38.45 4.74 1.62
C THR A 11 -38.89 4.57 3.07
N GLU A 12 -39.37 5.66 3.69
CA GLU A 12 -39.83 5.64 5.07
C GLU A 12 -40.90 4.55 5.27
N PRO A 13 -40.89 3.85 6.41
CA PRO A 13 -41.84 2.77 6.66
C PRO A 13 -43.28 3.27 6.54
N SER A 14 -44.05 2.60 5.68
CA SER A 14 -45.48 2.87 5.50
C SER A 14 -46.26 2.34 6.70
N LYS A 15 -47.30 3.07 7.13
CA LYS A 15 -48.20 2.62 8.19
C LYS A 15 -48.99 1.36 7.83
N ASP A 16 -49.10 1.06 6.53
CA ASP A 16 -49.87 -0.08 6.00
C ASP A 16 -48.97 -1.21 5.46
N GLU A 17 -47.70 -1.29 5.86
CA GLU A 17 -46.79 -2.31 5.32
C GLU A 17 -47.20 -3.73 5.71
N THR A 18 -47.20 -4.63 4.72
CA THR A 18 -47.44 -6.04 4.97
C THR A 18 -46.24 -6.69 5.65
N PRO A 19 -46.42 -7.81 6.40
CA PRO A 19 -45.31 -8.54 7.00
C PRO A 19 -44.24 -9.01 5.99
N LEU A 20 -44.61 -9.20 4.72
CA LEU A 20 -43.70 -9.56 3.63
C LEU A 20 -42.85 -8.37 3.19
N GLU A 21 -43.46 -7.18 3.02
CA GLU A 21 -42.75 -5.94 2.67
C GLU A 21 -41.78 -5.52 3.78
N ARG A 22 -42.17 -5.69 5.05
CA ARG A 22 -41.28 -5.48 6.20
C ARG A 22 -40.02 -6.31 6.12
N LYS A 23 -40.18 -7.63 5.92
CA LYS A 23 -39.05 -8.57 5.82
C LYS A 23 -38.13 -8.22 4.66
N ALA A 24 -38.71 -7.88 3.49
CA ALA A 24 -37.93 -7.49 2.33
C ALA A 24 -37.14 -6.18 2.57
N ARG A 25 -37.72 -5.21 3.29
CA ARG A 25 -37.02 -3.97 3.68
C ARG A 25 -35.87 -4.26 4.65
N GLU A 26 -36.12 -5.02 5.71
CA GLU A 26 -35.09 -5.42 6.69
C GLU A 26 -33.94 -6.20 6.03
N GLU A 27 -34.23 -7.07 5.05
CA GLU A 27 -33.21 -7.76 4.27
C GLU A 27 -32.39 -6.79 3.39
N ARG A 28 -33.04 -5.82 2.73
CA ARG A 28 -32.36 -4.78 1.96
C ARG A 28 -31.47 -3.91 2.83
N GLU A 29 -31.95 -3.47 3.99
CA GLU A 29 -31.18 -2.71 4.98
C GLU A 29 -29.92 -3.47 5.40
N LYS A 30 -30.05 -4.77 5.71
CA LYS A 30 -28.90 -5.63 6.05
C LYS A 30 -27.90 -5.76 4.90
N ILE A 31 -28.37 -5.87 3.66
CA ILE A 31 -27.50 -5.93 2.47
C ILE A 31 -26.75 -4.61 2.29
N VAL A 32 -27.44 -3.47 2.37
CA VAL A 32 -26.82 -2.15 2.23
C VAL A 32 -25.76 -1.92 3.32
N ALA A 33 -26.07 -2.25 4.57
CA ALA A 33 -25.12 -2.14 5.68
C ALA A 33 -23.84 -2.95 5.42
N LYS A 34 -23.96 -4.20 4.95
CA LYS A 34 -22.80 -5.03 4.59
C LYS A 34 -21.98 -4.47 3.43
N ILE A 35 -22.64 -3.88 2.44
CA ILE A 35 -21.94 -3.25 1.30
C ILE A 35 -21.17 -2.02 1.78
N GLN A 36 -21.76 -1.20 2.66
CA GLN A 36 -21.09 -0.05 3.25
C GLN A 36 -19.88 -0.45 4.08
N GLU A 37 -20.02 -1.46 4.95
CA GLU A 37 -18.91 -2.00 5.75
C GLU A 37 -17.77 -2.51 4.86
N ARG A 38 -18.09 -3.29 3.81
CA ARG A 38 -17.11 -3.76 2.83
C ARG A 38 -16.41 -2.58 2.15
N ASN A 39 -17.16 -1.59 1.67
CA ASN A 39 -16.58 -0.44 0.96
C ASN A 39 -15.67 0.37 1.88
N HIS A 40 -16.03 0.52 3.15
CA HIS A 40 -15.19 1.18 4.14
C HIS A 40 -13.86 0.44 4.34
N ALA A 41 -13.91 -0.88 4.56
CA ALA A 41 -12.70 -1.69 4.69
C ALA A 41 -11.80 -1.63 3.44
N VAL A 42 -12.39 -1.65 2.24
CA VAL A 42 -11.63 -1.50 0.98
C VAL A 42 -10.98 -0.13 0.87
N ALA A 43 -11.69 0.94 1.26
CA ALA A 43 -11.16 2.30 1.25
C ALA A 43 -9.99 2.45 2.24
N GLU A 44 -10.11 1.89 3.45
CA GLU A 44 -9.02 1.88 4.43
C GLU A 44 -7.78 1.16 3.88
N ILE A 45 -7.96 -0.03 3.30
CA ILE A 45 -6.85 -0.77 2.70
C ILE A 45 -6.18 0.07 1.61
N LEU A 46 -6.95 0.64 0.68
CA LEU A 46 -6.41 1.47 -0.39
C LEU A 46 -5.62 2.65 0.14
N GLN A 47 -6.16 3.37 1.12
CA GLN A 47 -5.48 4.52 1.72
C GLN A 47 -4.14 4.10 2.35
N THR A 48 -4.12 2.97 3.05
CA THR A 48 -2.88 2.46 3.64
C THR A 48 -1.87 1.99 2.61
N GLU A 49 -2.31 1.36 1.51
CA GLU A 49 -1.44 0.91 0.43
C GLU A 49 -0.91 2.08 -0.42
N GLU A 50 -1.70 3.13 -0.64
CA GLU A 50 -1.24 4.38 -1.28
C GLU A 50 -0.14 5.04 -0.44
N SER A 51 -0.39 5.19 0.86
CA SER A 51 0.60 5.75 1.79
C SER A 51 1.88 4.89 1.82
N TYR A 52 1.74 3.57 1.77
CA TYR A 52 2.88 2.65 1.76
C TYR A 52 3.67 2.73 0.44
N ASN A 53 2.98 2.81 -0.71
CA ASN A 53 3.58 3.03 -2.02
C ASN A 53 4.41 4.31 -2.04
N ASP A 54 3.88 5.39 -1.47
CA ASP A 54 4.56 6.69 -1.42
C ASP A 54 5.83 6.61 -0.55
N GLN A 55 5.75 5.97 0.61
CA GLN A 55 6.92 5.73 1.47
C GLN A 55 8.01 4.89 0.78
N LEU A 56 7.62 3.85 0.03
CA LEU A 56 8.56 3.03 -0.75
C LEU A 56 9.17 3.82 -1.91
N SER A 57 8.39 4.68 -2.55
CA SER A 57 8.86 5.61 -3.58
C SER A 57 9.87 6.61 -3.03
N GLU A 58 9.61 7.21 -1.87
CA GLU A 58 10.57 8.08 -1.16
C GLU A 58 11.83 7.31 -0.78
N LEU A 59 11.70 6.10 -0.24
CA LEU A 59 12.84 5.24 0.10
C LEU A 59 13.72 4.98 -1.13
N GLN A 60 13.11 4.66 -2.27
CA GLN A 60 13.84 4.43 -3.51
C GLN A 60 14.52 5.73 -4.00
N THR A 61 13.75 6.81 -4.14
CA THR A 61 14.22 8.04 -4.81
C THR A 61 15.19 8.86 -3.96
N LEU A 62 15.00 8.90 -2.64
CA LEU A 62 15.83 9.71 -1.74
C LEU A 62 17.07 8.97 -1.23
N PHE A 63 17.06 7.63 -1.21
CA PHE A 63 18.16 6.84 -0.65
C PHE A 63 18.77 5.90 -1.68
N MET A 64 17.99 5.02 -2.29
CA MET A 64 18.53 3.94 -3.13
C MET A 64 19.11 4.46 -4.44
N ASP A 65 18.39 5.33 -5.14
CA ASP A 65 18.80 5.85 -6.45
C ASP A 65 20.06 6.73 -6.35
N PRO A 66 20.23 7.64 -5.36
CA PRO A 66 21.47 8.37 -5.17
C PRO A 66 22.67 7.45 -4.86
N ILE A 67 22.46 6.37 -4.09
CA ILE A 67 23.51 5.39 -3.83
C ILE A 67 23.94 4.71 -5.13
N LYS A 68 22.98 4.25 -5.93
CA LYS A 68 23.25 3.63 -7.23
C LYS A 68 23.95 4.59 -8.19
N ALA A 69 23.50 5.83 -8.27
CA ALA A 69 24.11 6.86 -9.11
C ALA A 69 25.57 7.16 -8.73
N SER A 70 25.93 7.01 -7.46
CA SER A 70 27.32 7.20 -7.00
C SER A 70 28.31 6.18 -7.58
N TRP A 71 27.83 5.04 -8.10
CA TRP A 71 28.69 4.02 -8.70
C TRP A 71 29.36 4.44 -10.00
N GLU A 72 28.83 5.47 -10.67
CA GLU A 72 29.45 6.07 -11.86
C GLU A 72 30.58 7.05 -11.50
N SER A 73 30.76 7.35 -10.21
CA SER A 73 31.81 8.23 -9.73
C SER A 73 33.07 7.47 -9.33
N ALA A 74 34.22 8.16 -9.26
CA ALA A 74 35.47 7.58 -8.78
C ALA A 74 35.42 7.12 -7.30
N ASN A 75 34.45 7.61 -6.52
CA ASN A 75 34.31 7.34 -5.09
C ASN A 75 32.85 6.96 -4.74
N PRO A 76 32.43 5.72 -5.03
CA PRO A 76 31.07 5.25 -4.70
C PRO A 76 30.80 5.32 -3.19
N ILE A 77 29.55 5.62 -2.82
CA ILE A 77 29.14 5.78 -1.41
C ILE A 77 29.26 4.45 -0.64
N VAL A 78 28.80 3.37 -1.27
CA VAL A 78 28.90 1.97 -0.79
C VAL A 78 29.06 1.03 -1.98
N THR A 79 29.51 -0.19 -1.73
CA THR A 79 29.62 -1.22 -2.77
C THR A 79 28.24 -1.76 -3.19
N LYS A 80 28.18 -2.44 -4.33
CA LYS A 80 26.95 -3.14 -4.76
C LYS A 80 26.54 -4.23 -3.78
N GLN A 81 27.51 -4.94 -3.20
CA GLN A 81 27.27 -5.99 -2.21
C GLN A 81 26.63 -5.42 -0.93
N ASP A 82 27.18 -4.33 -0.40
CA ASP A 82 26.60 -3.70 0.80
C ASP A 82 25.21 -3.12 0.52
N PHE A 83 25.00 -2.59 -0.68
CA PHE A 83 23.68 -2.12 -1.12
C PHE A 83 22.65 -3.26 -1.13
N GLU A 84 23.01 -4.43 -1.67
CA GLU A 84 22.14 -5.61 -1.65
C GLU A 84 21.85 -6.08 -0.23
N ALA A 85 22.85 -6.09 0.65
CA ALA A 85 22.66 -6.43 2.07
C ALA A 85 21.73 -5.46 2.80
N MET A 86 21.69 -4.18 2.40
CA MET A 86 20.81 -3.18 3.02
C MET A 86 19.39 -3.14 2.43
N PHE A 87 19.23 -3.41 1.13
CA PHE A 87 17.98 -3.07 0.42
C PHE A 87 17.41 -4.20 -0.46
N SER A 88 17.95 -5.42 -0.42
CA SER A 88 17.56 -6.50 -1.36
C SER A 88 16.06 -6.79 -1.45
N THR A 89 15.31 -6.68 -0.35
CA THR A 89 13.88 -6.99 -0.30
C THR A 89 12.97 -5.82 -0.70
N VAL A 90 13.45 -4.58 -0.60
CA VAL A 90 12.65 -3.36 -0.86
C VAL A 90 12.13 -3.29 -2.31
N PRO A 91 12.94 -3.50 -3.36
CA PRO A 91 12.45 -3.48 -4.74
C PRO A 91 11.36 -4.50 -5.02
N ILE A 92 11.39 -5.64 -4.33
CA ILE A 92 10.43 -6.72 -4.51
C ILE A 92 9.06 -6.27 -3.98
N ILE A 93 9.00 -5.77 -2.75
CA ILE A 93 7.74 -5.30 -2.15
C ILE A 93 7.21 -4.09 -2.89
N PHE A 94 8.08 -3.13 -3.25
CA PHE A 94 7.64 -1.96 -3.98
C PHE A 94 7.03 -2.32 -5.33
N LYS A 95 7.62 -3.29 -6.04
CA LYS A 95 7.04 -3.79 -7.29
C LYS A 95 5.66 -4.42 -7.08
N ILE A 96 5.47 -5.21 -6.01
CA ILE A 96 4.18 -5.84 -5.72
C ILE A 96 3.10 -4.76 -5.49
N VAL A 97 3.37 -3.79 -4.62
CA VAL A 97 2.42 -2.69 -4.35
C VAL A 97 2.13 -1.92 -5.64
N LYS A 98 3.17 -1.52 -6.39
CA LYS A 98 3.03 -0.74 -7.63
C LYS A 98 2.25 -1.48 -8.73
N ASP A 99 2.40 -2.80 -8.83
CA ASP A 99 1.71 -3.60 -9.83
C ASP A 99 0.23 -3.85 -9.48
N HIS A 100 -0.11 -3.91 -8.18
CA HIS A 100 -1.45 -4.29 -7.73
C HIS A 100 -2.33 -3.11 -7.31
N LEU A 101 -1.75 -2.01 -6.82
CA LEU A 101 -2.50 -0.84 -6.36
C LEU A 101 -3.44 -0.26 -7.44
N PRO A 102 -3.04 -0.12 -8.73
CA PRO A 102 -3.94 0.37 -9.77
C PRO A 102 -5.17 -0.53 -9.98
N ASP A 103 -4.98 -1.85 -9.91
CA ASP A 103 -6.07 -2.81 -10.04
C ASP A 103 -7.03 -2.75 -8.82
N MET A 104 -6.50 -2.48 -7.62
CA MET A 104 -7.30 -2.29 -6.42
C MET A 104 -8.11 -0.99 -6.49
N GLN A 105 -7.48 0.11 -6.93
CA GLN A 105 -8.15 1.40 -7.14
C GLN A 105 -9.27 1.28 -8.17
N ASP A 106 -9.00 0.62 -9.29
CA ASP A 106 -10.01 0.38 -10.33
C ASP A 106 -11.16 -0.49 -9.80
N ALA A 107 -10.89 -1.57 -9.06
CA ALA A 107 -11.94 -2.43 -8.51
C ALA A 107 -12.75 -1.80 -7.35
N ALA A 108 -12.20 -0.77 -6.69
CA ALA A 108 -12.91 0.00 -5.68
C ALA A 108 -13.77 1.13 -6.27
N SER A 109 -13.57 1.46 -7.55
CA SER A 109 -14.37 2.48 -8.22
C SER A 109 -15.87 2.11 -8.23
N PRO A 110 -16.77 3.05 -7.93
CA PRO A 110 -18.22 2.85 -8.01
C PRO A 110 -18.70 2.36 -9.39
N THR A 111 -17.96 2.68 -10.45
CA THR A 111 -18.31 2.33 -11.83
C THR A 111 -17.66 1.04 -12.31
N SER A 112 -16.87 0.38 -11.45
CA SER A 112 -16.13 -0.82 -11.83
C SER A 112 -17.04 -2.05 -11.89
N GLU A 113 -16.87 -2.84 -12.93
CA GLU A 113 -17.41 -4.20 -12.99
C GLU A 113 -16.48 -5.22 -12.32
N LYS A 114 -15.25 -4.83 -11.97
CA LYS A 114 -14.29 -5.72 -11.33
C LYS A 114 -14.67 -5.98 -9.87
N GLN A 115 -14.58 -7.23 -9.47
CA GLN A 115 -14.74 -7.62 -8.07
C GLN A 115 -13.41 -7.47 -7.34
N ILE A 116 -13.40 -6.70 -6.25
CA ILE A 116 -12.21 -6.52 -5.41
C ILE A 116 -11.60 -7.86 -4.95
N GLY A 117 -12.44 -8.85 -4.62
CA GLY A 117 -11.98 -10.19 -4.26
C GLY A 117 -11.15 -10.88 -5.34
N ALA A 118 -11.46 -10.66 -6.62
CA ALA A 118 -10.67 -11.21 -7.73
C ALA A 118 -9.28 -10.54 -7.83
N VAL A 119 -9.16 -9.26 -7.47
CA VAL A 119 -7.87 -8.57 -7.38
C VAL A 119 -7.02 -9.15 -6.26
N PHE A 120 -7.61 -9.35 -5.08
CA PHE A 120 -6.90 -9.98 -3.95
C PHE A 120 -6.43 -11.40 -4.28
N LEU A 121 -7.25 -12.21 -4.96
CA LEU A 121 -6.86 -13.56 -5.40
C LEU A 121 -5.63 -13.54 -6.33
N LYS A 122 -5.51 -12.53 -7.20
CA LYS A 122 -4.31 -12.35 -8.05
C LYS A 122 -3.09 -11.93 -7.24
N MET A 123 -3.29 -11.21 -6.13
CA MET A 123 -2.22 -10.77 -5.23
C MET A 123 -1.72 -11.90 -4.31
N CYS A 124 -2.59 -12.86 -3.93
CA CYS A 124 -2.27 -13.94 -3.00
C CYS A 124 -0.92 -14.65 -3.23
N PRO A 125 -0.53 -15.04 -4.46
CA PRO A 125 0.75 -15.71 -4.70
C PRO A 125 1.98 -14.87 -4.34
N TRP A 126 1.84 -13.55 -4.33
CA TRP A 126 2.91 -12.59 -4.06
C TRP A 126 3.04 -12.26 -2.58
N LEU A 127 2.00 -12.50 -1.76
CA LEU A 127 2.01 -12.22 -0.32
C LEU A 127 3.15 -12.93 0.43
N LYS A 128 3.62 -14.08 -0.08
CA LYS A 128 4.80 -14.77 0.48
C LYS A 128 6.08 -13.91 0.48
N HIS A 129 6.20 -12.93 -0.42
CA HIS A 129 7.35 -12.03 -0.46
C HIS A 129 7.32 -11.03 0.71
N TYR A 130 6.14 -10.68 1.24
CA TYR A 130 6.05 -9.89 2.46
C TYR A 130 6.64 -10.64 3.66
N ALA A 131 6.45 -11.97 3.74
CA ALA A 131 7.09 -12.76 4.79
C ALA A 131 8.63 -12.70 4.68
N VAL A 132 9.19 -12.77 3.47
CA VAL A 132 10.64 -12.62 3.25
C VAL A 132 11.12 -11.23 3.66
N TYR A 133 10.38 -10.19 3.28
CA TYR A 133 10.69 -8.80 3.66
C TYR A 133 10.68 -8.60 5.18
N ILE A 134 9.64 -9.07 5.87
CA ILE A 134 9.51 -8.96 7.33
C ILE A 134 10.65 -9.72 8.03
N ASN A 135 10.94 -10.95 7.58
CA ASN A 135 11.99 -11.76 8.18
C ASN A 135 13.40 -11.15 8.00
N GLY A 136 13.64 -10.44 6.90
CA GLY A 136 14.90 -9.76 6.63
C GLY A 136 15.00 -8.34 7.18
N PHE A 137 13.95 -7.81 7.80
CA PHE A 137 13.87 -6.40 8.20
C PHE A 137 14.90 -6.03 9.27
N ASP A 138 15.03 -6.85 10.31
CA ASP A 138 15.96 -6.60 11.41
C ASP A 138 17.41 -6.62 10.92
N GLU A 139 17.77 -7.60 10.08
CA GLU A 139 19.11 -7.72 9.50
C GLU A 139 19.44 -6.51 8.61
N SER A 140 18.53 -6.15 7.70
CA SER A 140 18.69 -4.99 6.81
C SER A 140 18.85 -3.71 7.63
N SER A 141 18.04 -3.54 8.67
CA SER A 141 18.07 -2.37 9.56
C SER A 141 19.38 -2.27 10.33
N GLN A 142 19.87 -3.38 10.88
CA GLN A 142 21.18 -3.43 11.56
C GLN A 142 22.32 -3.11 10.58
N MET A 143 22.27 -3.66 9.37
CA MET A 143 23.25 -3.36 8.32
C MET A 143 23.27 -1.86 7.99
N ILE A 144 22.11 -1.25 7.75
CA ILE A 144 22.00 0.20 7.48
C ILE A 144 22.60 1.02 8.63
N GLN A 145 22.29 0.66 9.89
CA GLN A 145 22.85 1.37 11.05
C GLN A 145 24.37 1.25 11.13
N MET A 146 24.92 0.06 10.87
CA MET A 146 26.36 -0.18 10.86
C MET A 146 27.04 0.62 9.74
N MET A 147 26.52 0.52 8.52
CA MET A 147 27.05 1.20 7.34
C MET A 147 27.02 2.72 7.51
N ARG A 148 25.97 3.29 8.11
CA ARG A 148 25.91 4.73 8.40
C ARG A 148 26.99 5.20 9.38
N LYS A 149 27.44 4.35 10.31
CA LYS A 149 28.54 4.69 11.22
C LYS A 149 29.90 4.64 10.52
N GLN A 150 30.07 3.69 9.59
CA GLN A 150 31.33 3.44 8.90
C GLN A 150 31.55 4.35 7.69
N HIS A 151 30.48 4.80 7.03
CA HIS A 151 30.54 5.57 5.78
C HIS A 151 29.97 6.99 5.97
N PRO A 152 30.82 8.02 6.16
CA PRO A 152 30.38 9.41 6.36
C PRO A 152 29.52 9.96 5.20
N ALA A 153 29.84 9.57 3.96
CA ALA A 153 29.08 9.95 2.78
C ALA A 153 27.64 9.41 2.81
N LEU A 154 27.48 8.15 3.24
CA LEU A 154 26.16 7.53 3.42
C LEU A 154 25.38 8.25 4.53
N ASN A 155 26.01 8.53 5.67
CA ASN A 155 25.33 9.24 6.75
C ASN A 155 24.92 10.66 6.36
N LYS A 156 25.74 11.35 5.56
CA LYS A 156 25.39 12.66 5.00
C LYS A 156 24.16 12.56 4.10
N LEU A 157 24.13 11.59 3.18
CA LEU A 157 22.98 11.33 2.31
C LEU A 157 21.70 11.12 3.14
N PHE A 158 21.74 10.26 4.16
CA PHE A 158 20.59 10.00 5.03
C PHE A 158 20.10 11.26 5.75
N ARG A 159 21.00 12.10 6.26
CA ARG A 159 20.62 13.37 6.91
C ARG A 159 19.98 14.36 5.94
N GLU A 160 20.42 14.37 4.69
CA GLU A 160 19.85 15.23 3.64
C GLU A 160 18.50 14.70 3.16
N ALA A 161 18.35 13.39 3.00
CA ALA A 161 17.10 12.75 2.63
C ALA A 161 15.99 12.98 3.68
N VAL A 162 16.30 12.83 4.98
CA VAL A 162 15.34 13.09 6.06
C VAL A 162 14.85 14.54 6.06
N LYS A 163 15.72 15.50 5.77
CA LYS A 163 15.33 16.92 5.66
C LYS A 163 14.43 17.24 4.46
N LYS A 164 14.41 16.38 3.44
CA LYS A 164 13.57 16.54 2.24
C LYS A 164 12.19 15.87 2.38
N SER A 165 12.10 14.87 3.26
CA SER A 165 10.87 14.12 3.57
C SER A 165 10.07 14.75 4.73
N SER A 166 10.68 15.66 5.51
CA SER A 166 10.01 16.51 6.53
C SER A 166 9.52 17.83 5.95
#